data_AF-A0A5J4TDY6-F1
#
_entry.id   AF-A0A5J4TDY6-F1
#
_cell.length_a   1.000
_cell.length_b   1.000
_cell.length_c   1.000
_cell.angle_alpha   90.00
_cell.angle_beta   90.00
_cell.angle_gamma   90.00
#
_symmetry.space_group_name_H-M   'P 1'
#
loop_
_entity.id
_entity.type
_entity.pdbx_description
1 polymer ?
#
loop_
_entity_poly.entity_id
_entity_poly.type
_entity_poly.pdbx_seq_one_letter_code
_entity_poly.pdbx_strand_id
1 'polypeptide(L)'
;VPYVMPVSFTVSIPLDDLLIFSAFSEYPNSLFGDLKIKFKINPNAFVFCQVDPVISLAKFYTICIDELLSSGQDKLKDIDLFFRNWSLTFQYTNMFTQIGCTADLITGIRAEELAPSGLKNLVCDVKPVTVSVRNYIITAVTANMSGYKASDTCLNRVRQFYSTRPFVVPAQRIESWAFPSAAALTGLRTSQNIPLSHVTDMCLIFPKDPRCITCFENPCYQNMQVSTLGRNFPDFPMNTLNEQFFTMQLQANNLDNIFDATDEYEDSLATPRGSATRRYNPNTDITSFFITLQCERNSNGALTFDGLDTQNQNISVELRGMPVYQGAVDTYYNVDTNGKHPPPPVLCTVHDTFWLFTPNNGGSCDYDTTHSFDEVIGQVTA
;
A
#
# COMPACT_ATOMS: atom_id res chain seq x y z
N VAL A 1 -6.00 10.38 31.36
CA VAL A 1 -6.88 10.90 30.28
C VAL A 1 -6.07 10.88 28.99
N PRO A 2 -6.56 10.28 27.89
CA PRO A 2 -5.84 10.30 26.62
C PRO A 2 -5.67 11.73 26.13
N TYR A 3 -4.47 12.07 25.65
CA TYR A 3 -4.20 13.35 25.00
C TYR A 3 -5.02 13.47 23.71
N VAL A 4 -5.68 14.61 23.49
CA VAL A 4 -6.52 14.86 22.30
C VAL A 4 -6.05 16.15 21.65
N MET A 5 -5.76 16.09 20.35
CA MET A 5 -5.28 17.22 19.58
C MET A 5 -6.07 17.33 18.26
N PRO A 6 -6.64 18.50 17.93
CA PRO A 6 -7.18 18.75 16.60
C PRO A 6 -6.02 18.90 15.61
N VAL A 7 -6.09 18.18 14.49
CA VAL A 7 -5.10 18.23 13.42
C VAL A 7 -5.82 18.51 12.11
N SER A 8 -5.29 19.42 11.31
CA SER A 8 -5.78 19.74 9.97
C SER A 8 -4.76 19.31 8.92
N PHE A 9 -5.21 18.62 7.90
CA PHE A 9 -4.40 18.21 6.75
C PHE A 9 -5.20 18.38 5.46
N THR A 10 -4.49 18.56 4.35
CA THR A 10 -5.09 18.66 3.02
C THR A 10 -5.28 17.27 2.44
N VAL A 11 -6.46 17.00 1.87
CA VAL A 11 -6.72 15.75 1.13
C VAL A 11 -6.49 16.01 -0.35
N SER A 12 -5.61 15.23 -0.95
CA SER A 12 -5.43 15.14 -2.40
C SER A 12 -5.96 13.80 -2.89
N ILE A 13 -6.74 13.80 -3.97
CA ILE A 13 -7.15 12.57 -4.66
C ILE A 13 -6.39 12.51 -5.98
N PRO A 14 -5.49 11.53 -6.16
CA PRO A 14 -4.81 11.33 -7.43
C PRO A 14 -5.78 10.66 -8.40
N LEU A 15 -6.55 11.46 -9.13
CA LEU A 15 -7.50 10.91 -10.11
C LEU A 15 -6.76 10.15 -11.22
N ASP A 16 -5.55 10.57 -11.56
CA ASP A 16 -4.71 9.91 -12.57
C ASP A 16 -4.33 8.46 -12.18
N ASP A 17 -4.30 8.11 -10.88
CA ASP A 17 -3.96 6.76 -10.39
C ASP A 17 -5.17 5.81 -10.34
N LEU A 18 -6.37 6.33 -10.56
CA LEU A 18 -7.60 5.53 -10.55
C LEU A 18 -7.91 5.12 -11.99
N LEU A 19 -7.81 3.82 -12.28
CA LEU A 19 -7.93 3.28 -13.64
C LEU A 19 -9.20 3.74 -14.38
N ILE A 20 -10.33 3.85 -13.67
CA ILE A 20 -11.59 4.38 -14.23
C ILE A 20 -11.44 5.81 -14.77
N PHE A 21 -10.59 6.64 -14.16
CA PHE A 21 -10.40 8.03 -14.54
C PHE A 21 -9.32 8.23 -15.63
N SER A 22 -8.54 7.20 -15.96
CA SER A 22 -7.54 7.27 -17.05
C SER A 22 -8.17 7.69 -18.39
N ALA A 23 -9.38 7.19 -18.67
CA ALA A 23 -10.18 7.50 -19.84
C ALA A 23 -10.72 8.93 -19.88
N PHE A 24 -10.65 9.69 -18.78
CA PHE A 24 -11.21 11.04 -18.72
C PHE A 24 -10.35 12.07 -19.44
N SER A 25 -9.10 11.71 -19.73
CA SER A 25 -8.25 12.44 -20.67
C SER A 25 -8.86 12.53 -22.09
N GLU A 26 -9.85 11.69 -22.42
CA GLU A 26 -10.56 11.66 -23.71
C GLU A 26 -11.79 12.59 -23.80
N TYR A 27 -11.99 13.46 -22.81
CA TYR A 27 -13.10 14.44 -22.73
C TYR A 27 -14.52 13.84 -22.73
N PRO A 28 -14.81 12.84 -21.88
CA PRO A 28 -16.16 12.29 -21.76
C PRO A 28 -17.17 13.35 -21.31
N ASN A 29 -16.75 14.43 -20.65
CA ASN A 29 -17.63 15.54 -20.30
C ASN A 29 -18.21 16.28 -21.53
N SER A 30 -17.49 16.29 -22.66
CA SER A 30 -17.99 16.85 -23.91
C SER A 30 -19.17 16.05 -24.49
N LEU A 31 -19.31 14.79 -24.06
CA LEU A 31 -20.32 13.82 -24.46
C LEU A 31 -21.46 13.71 -23.45
N PHE A 32 -21.12 13.52 -22.18
CA PHE A 32 -22.05 13.12 -21.11
C PHE A 32 -22.35 14.24 -20.11
N GLY A 33 -21.75 15.43 -20.28
CA GLY A 33 -21.90 16.56 -19.36
C GLY A 33 -21.04 16.42 -18.10
N ASP A 34 -21.47 17.05 -17.01
CA ASP A 34 -20.70 17.08 -15.77
C ASP A 34 -20.69 15.72 -15.07
N LEU A 35 -19.50 15.14 -14.88
CA LEU A 35 -19.33 13.98 -14.01
C LEU A 35 -19.37 14.41 -12.55
N LYS A 36 -20.13 13.69 -11.73
CA LYS A 36 -20.11 13.82 -10.26
C LYS A 36 -19.52 12.57 -9.62
N ILE A 37 -18.39 12.74 -8.94
CA ILE A 37 -17.72 11.67 -8.19
C ILE A 37 -18.15 11.76 -6.73
N LYS A 38 -18.58 10.63 -6.17
CA LYS A 38 -18.84 10.49 -4.73
C LYS A 38 -17.89 9.46 -4.15
N PHE A 39 -17.00 9.90 -3.28
CA PHE A 39 -16.08 9.03 -2.54
C PHE A 39 -16.43 9.04 -1.05
N LYS A 40 -15.98 8.00 -0.34
CA LYS A 40 -16.06 7.89 1.10
C LYS A 40 -14.66 7.59 1.63
N ILE A 41 -14.18 8.42 2.55
CA ILE A 41 -12.91 8.16 3.22
C ILE A 41 -13.12 7.09 4.29
N ASN A 42 -12.27 6.06 4.28
CA ASN A 42 -12.20 5.06 5.33
C ASN A 42 -11.18 5.52 6.38
N PRO A 43 -11.59 6.02 7.56
CA PRO A 43 -10.65 6.50 8.58
C PRO A 43 -9.76 5.40 9.14
N ASN A 44 -10.15 4.13 9.00
CA ASN A 44 -9.32 2.99 9.42
C ASN A 44 -8.10 2.79 8.51
N ALA A 45 -8.12 3.34 7.28
CA ALA A 45 -7.00 3.26 6.34
C ALA A 45 -5.95 4.34 6.59
N PHE A 46 -6.17 5.26 7.53
CA PHE A 46 -5.16 6.25 7.88
C PHE A 46 -3.94 5.61 8.53
N VAL A 47 -2.78 6.19 8.25
CA VAL A 47 -1.47 5.77 8.75
C VAL A 47 -0.75 6.94 9.41
N PHE A 48 0.20 6.64 10.28
CA PHE A 48 1.08 7.64 10.90
C PHE A 48 2.50 7.09 10.96
N CYS A 49 3.50 7.97 10.90
CA CYS A 49 4.90 7.61 11.09
C CYS A 49 5.57 8.62 12.03
N GLN A 50 6.70 8.23 12.61
CA GLN A 50 7.52 9.14 13.38
C GLN A 50 8.42 9.93 12.42
N VAL A 51 8.32 11.25 12.44
CA VAL A 51 9.25 12.13 11.71
C VAL A 51 10.61 12.11 12.40
N ASP A 52 11.68 12.22 11.62
CA ASP A 52 13.04 12.33 12.13
C ASP A 52 13.14 13.37 13.27
N PRO A 53 13.54 12.96 14.49
CA PRO A 53 13.58 13.85 15.63
C PRO A 53 14.63 14.96 15.46
N VAL A 54 15.71 14.71 14.72
CA VAL A 54 16.75 15.71 14.40
C VAL A 54 16.18 16.77 13.47
N ILE A 55 15.52 16.35 12.38
CA ILE A 55 14.91 17.29 11.43
C ILE A 55 13.80 18.07 12.11
N SER A 56 12.96 17.40 12.90
CA SER A 56 11.87 18.01 13.66
C SER A 56 12.41 19.08 14.63
N LEU A 57 13.47 18.75 15.38
CA LEU A 57 14.07 19.69 16.33
C LEU A 57 14.82 20.82 15.63
N ALA A 58 15.52 20.56 14.53
CA ALA A 58 16.17 21.61 13.75
C ALA A 58 15.14 22.62 13.21
N LYS A 59 14.00 22.13 12.71
CA LYS A 59 12.87 22.98 12.31
C LYS A 59 12.28 23.74 13.49
N PHE A 60 12.04 23.07 14.62
CA PHE A 60 11.55 23.73 15.84
C PHE A 60 12.48 24.84 16.30
N TYR A 61 13.79 24.58 16.34
CA TYR A 61 14.80 25.58 16.69
C TYR A 61 14.76 26.77 15.74
N THR A 62 14.66 26.52 14.43
CA THR A 62 14.57 27.58 13.42
C THR A 62 13.32 28.44 13.63
N ILE A 63 12.17 27.83 13.93
CA ILE A 63 10.90 28.54 14.14
C ILE A 63 10.92 29.35 15.44
N CYS A 64 11.47 28.78 16.51
CA CYS A 64 11.44 29.36 17.85
C CYS A 64 12.72 30.12 18.21
N ILE A 65 13.62 30.39 17.26
CA ILE A 65 14.95 30.93 17.56
C ILE A 65 14.86 32.27 18.30
N ASP A 66 13.96 33.16 17.88
CA ASP A 66 13.79 34.48 18.51
C ASP A 66 13.22 34.40 19.93
N GLU A 67 12.24 33.50 20.15
CA GLU A 67 11.69 33.23 21.49
C GLU A 67 12.74 32.58 22.40
N LEU A 68 13.52 31.64 21.87
CA LEU A 68 14.60 30.98 22.60
C LEU A 68 15.71 31.98 22.96
N LEU A 69 16.07 32.88 22.03
CA LEU A 69 17.02 33.97 22.24
C LEU A 69 16.55 34.94 23.33
N SER A 70 15.24 35.18 23.43
CA SER A 70 14.64 36.02 24.47
C SER A 70 14.55 35.34 25.84
N SER A 71 14.63 34.00 25.90
CA SER A 71 14.41 33.21 27.12
C SER A 71 15.65 32.96 28.00
N GLY A 72 16.80 33.56 27.64
CA GLY A 72 18.06 33.52 28.40
C GLY A 72 19.12 32.57 27.81
N GLN A 73 20.40 32.89 28.05
CA GLN A 73 21.57 32.20 27.46
C GLN A 73 21.67 30.70 27.79
N ASP A 74 21.08 30.24 28.89
CA ASP A 74 21.25 28.85 29.35
C ASP A 74 20.44 27.85 28.50
N LYS A 75 19.23 28.20 28.05
CA LYS A 75 18.43 27.33 27.16
C LYS A 75 19.07 27.15 25.77
N LEU A 76 19.73 28.18 25.26
CA LEU A 76 20.46 28.10 23.98
C LEU A 76 21.71 27.24 24.10
N LYS A 77 22.43 27.32 25.23
CA LYS A 77 23.59 26.46 25.49
C LYS A 77 23.18 25.00 25.55
N ASP A 78 22.05 24.67 26.18
CA ASP A 78 21.54 23.29 26.23
C ASP A 78 21.18 22.76 24.83
N ILE A 79 20.65 23.59 23.94
CA ILE A 79 20.33 23.21 22.55
C ILE A 79 21.58 23.10 21.68
N ASP A 80 22.54 24.03 21.80
CA ASP A 80 23.80 23.96 21.05
C ASP A 80 24.65 22.76 21.52
N LEU A 81 24.65 22.47 22.82
CA LEU A 81 25.27 21.28 23.40
C LEU A 81 24.55 20.00 22.93
N PHE A 82 23.23 20.03 22.76
CA PHE A 82 22.44 18.94 22.21
C PHE A 82 22.90 18.60 20.78
N PHE A 83 22.98 19.58 19.88
CA PHE A 83 23.42 19.33 18.49
C PHE A 83 24.89 18.91 18.40
N ARG A 84 25.76 19.43 19.27
CA ARG A 84 27.20 19.08 19.31
C ARG A 84 27.48 17.68 19.88
N ASN A 85 26.69 17.24 20.85
CA ASN A 85 26.85 15.93 21.52
C ASN A 85 25.87 14.87 20.99
N TRP A 86 25.15 15.16 19.91
CA TRP A 86 24.18 14.23 19.32
C TRP A 86 24.90 13.03 18.68
N SER A 87 25.16 11.99 19.47
CA SER A 87 25.58 10.68 18.96
C SER A 87 24.36 9.78 18.79
N LEU A 88 23.88 9.59 17.56
CA LEU A 88 22.80 8.63 17.28
C LEU A 88 23.31 7.20 17.45
N THR A 89 23.22 6.66 18.67
CA THR A 89 23.24 5.20 18.88
C THR A 89 21.84 4.59 18.72
N PHE A 90 20.77 5.40 18.71
CA PHE A 90 19.40 4.91 18.60
C PHE A 90 18.86 5.02 17.17
N GLN A 91 18.44 3.89 16.61
CA GLN A 91 17.73 3.79 15.33
C GLN A 91 16.22 3.78 15.61
N TYR A 92 15.52 4.83 15.21
CA TYR A 92 14.06 4.82 15.12
C TYR A 92 13.64 4.26 13.76
N THR A 93 12.41 3.75 13.65
CA THR A 93 11.91 3.17 12.40
C THR A 93 11.29 4.26 11.53
N ASN A 94 11.59 4.25 10.24
CA ASN A 94 10.96 5.12 9.25
C ASN A 94 9.66 4.54 8.67
N MET A 95 9.11 3.49 9.29
CA MET A 95 7.90 2.83 8.82
C MET A 95 6.64 3.61 9.14
N PHE A 96 5.64 3.48 8.26
CA PHE A 96 4.27 3.83 8.60
C PHE A 96 3.61 2.78 9.48
N THR A 97 2.72 3.24 10.34
CA THR A 97 1.91 2.41 11.22
C THR A 97 0.45 2.71 10.95
N GLN A 98 -0.36 1.66 10.79
CA GLN A 98 -1.80 1.82 10.68
C GLN A 98 -2.38 2.48 11.95
N ILE A 99 -3.25 3.47 11.78
CA ILE A 99 -4.01 4.03 12.89
C ILE A 99 -4.75 2.92 13.64
N GLY A 100 -4.69 2.98 14.96
CA GLY A 100 -5.18 1.94 15.86
C GLY A 100 -4.10 0.93 16.24
N CYS A 101 -3.07 0.67 15.43
CA CYS A 101 -1.97 -0.20 15.82
C CYS A 101 -1.05 0.48 16.86
N THR A 102 -0.36 -0.35 17.64
CA THR A 102 0.65 0.11 18.59
C THR A 102 2.00 0.21 17.89
N ALA A 103 2.70 1.32 18.07
CA ALA A 103 4.08 1.50 17.63
C ALA A 103 4.94 2.05 18.76
N ASP A 104 6.20 1.67 18.79
CA ASP A 104 7.19 2.20 19.71
C ASP A 104 7.67 3.58 19.20
N LEU A 105 7.30 4.63 19.93
CA LEU A 105 7.63 6.01 19.58
C LEU A 105 8.53 6.66 20.62
N ILE A 106 9.35 7.60 20.17
CA ILE A 106 10.11 8.50 21.04
C ILE A 106 9.12 9.48 21.68
N THR A 107 8.97 9.37 23.00
CA THR A 107 8.09 10.20 23.82
C THR A 107 8.82 11.25 24.65
N GLY A 108 10.14 11.17 24.70
CA GLY A 108 10.98 12.09 25.45
C GLY A 108 12.46 11.91 25.09
N ILE A 109 13.27 12.89 25.46
CA ILE A 109 14.73 12.83 25.35
C ILE A 109 15.28 13.27 26.71
N ARG A 110 16.16 12.46 27.30
CA ARG A 110 16.82 12.74 28.57
C ARG A 110 18.33 12.73 28.41
N ALA A 111 19.03 13.54 29.19
CA ALA A 111 20.49 13.52 29.23
C ALA A 111 20.98 12.55 30.31
N GLU A 112 21.80 11.57 29.93
CA GLU A 112 22.49 10.66 30.85
C GLU A 112 23.99 10.95 30.84
N GLU A 113 24.59 11.00 32.02
CA GLU A 113 26.00 11.31 32.21
C GLU A 113 26.84 10.06 31.92
N LEU A 114 27.72 10.12 30.90
CA LEU A 114 28.56 8.99 30.51
C LEU A 114 29.84 8.85 31.33
N ALA A 115 30.33 9.95 31.87
CA ALA A 115 31.57 9.99 32.64
C ALA A 115 31.57 11.16 33.64
N PRO A 116 32.34 11.06 34.74
CA PRO A 116 32.52 12.15 35.71
C PRO A 116 33.11 13.44 35.14
N SER A 117 33.59 13.42 33.88
CA SER A 117 34.08 14.57 33.13
C SER A 117 32.97 15.49 32.59
N GLY A 118 31.69 15.17 32.83
CA GLY A 118 30.54 15.98 32.43
C GLY A 118 30.06 15.76 31.00
N LEU A 119 30.56 14.73 30.30
CA LEU A 119 30.03 14.31 29.00
C LEU A 119 28.64 13.69 29.19
N LYS A 120 27.61 14.27 28.57
CA LYS A 120 26.24 13.77 28.60
C LYS A 120 25.86 13.19 27.24
N ASN A 121 25.38 11.94 27.18
CA ASN A 121 24.66 11.44 26.02
C ASN A 121 23.17 11.71 26.17
N LEU A 122 22.50 11.85 25.04
CA LEU A 122 21.06 11.96 24.99
C LEU A 122 20.47 10.57 24.74
N VAL A 123 19.56 10.17 25.61
CA VAL A 123 18.84 8.91 25.56
C VAL A 123 17.38 9.21 25.23
N CYS A 124 16.84 8.49 24.24
CA CYS A 124 15.44 8.61 23.85
C CYS A 124 14.56 7.73 24.75
N ASP A 125 13.50 8.30 25.30
CA ASP A 125 12.45 7.57 26.01
C ASP A 125 11.48 6.96 25.00
N VAL A 126 11.59 5.66 24.77
CA VAL A 126 10.70 4.94 23.86
C VAL A 126 9.53 4.34 24.65
N LYS A 127 8.31 4.56 24.17
CA LYS A 127 7.11 3.96 24.75
C LYS A 127 6.19 3.44 23.65
N PRO A 128 5.45 2.35 23.90
CA PRO A 128 4.38 1.92 23.00
C PRO A 128 3.25 2.95 23.02
N VAL A 129 2.90 3.45 21.83
CA VAL A 129 1.83 4.44 21.62
C VAL A 129 0.82 3.88 20.63
N THR A 130 -0.46 4.12 20.90
CA THR A 130 -1.56 3.84 19.97
C THR A 130 -2.23 5.15 19.60
N VAL A 131 -2.19 5.50 18.32
CA VAL A 131 -2.89 6.67 17.78
C VAL A 131 -4.27 6.25 17.28
N SER A 132 -5.30 7.04 17.58
CA SER A 132 -6.67 6.80 17.11
C SER A 132 -7.30 8.08 16.60
N VAL A 133 -8.14 7.97 15.58
CA VAL A 133 -8.89 9.09 15.01
C VAL A 133 -10.32 9.01 15.52
N ARG A 134 -10.72 9.98 16.36
CA ARG A 134 -12.06 10.01 16.96
C ARG A 134 -13.11 10.56 16.00
N ASN A 135 -12.78 11.68 15.36
CA ASN A 135 -13.63 12.40 14.42
C ASN A 135 -12.72 13.03 13.35
N TYR A 136 -13.27 13.24 12.15
CA TYR A 136 -12.61 13.99 11.08
C TYR A 136 -13.63 14.86 10.35
N ILE A 137 -13.15 15.96 9.76
CA ILE A 137 -13.93 16.84 8.90
C ILE A 137 -13.12 17.06 7.64
N ILE A 138 -13.71 16.78 6.48
CA ILE A 138 -13.10 17.10 5.19
C ILE A 138 -13.53 18.53 4.84
N THR A 139 -12.59 19.46 4.84
CA THR A 139 -12.87 20.88 4.54
C THR A 139 -12.69 21.20 3.05
N ALA A 140 -11.73 20.55 2.40
CA ALA A 140 -11.45 20.68 0.99
C ALA A 140 -10.81 19.39 0.45
N VAL A 141 -11.05 19.11 -0.82
CA VAL A 141 -10.37 18.05 -1.57
C VAL A 141 -9.82 18.67 -2.84
N THR A 142 -8.55 18.43 -3.11
CA THR A 142 -7.90 18.86 -4.36
C THR A 142 -7.63 17.63 -5.21
N ALA A 143 -7.82 17.74 -6.51
CA ALA A 143 -7.39 16.75 -7.48
C ALA A 143 -6.83 17.48 -8.69
N ASN A 144 -5.73 16.98 -9.23
CA ASN A 144 -5.23 17.43 -10.51
C ASN A 144 -5.73 16.44 -11.56
N MET A 145 -6.26 16.96 -12.67
CA MET A 145 -6.52 16.18 -13.88
C MET A 145 -5.85 16.92 -15.03
N SER A 146 -4.98 16.23 -15.75
CA SER A 146 -4.32 16.77 -16.92
C SER A 146 -5.08 16.35 -18.17
N GLY A 147 -5.54 17.34 -18.95
CA GLY A 147 -6.11 17.12 -20.27
C GLY A 147 -5.22 17.72 -21.34
N TYR A 148 -5.37 17.26 -22.58
CA TYR A 148 -4.81 17.96 -23.73
C TYR A 148 -5.58 19.27 -23.99
N LYS A 149 -4.93 20.22 -24.66
CA LYS A 149 -5.62 21.41 -25.15
C LYS A 149 -6.33 21.10 -26.47
N ALA A 150 -7.43 20.34 -26.41
CA ALA A 150 -8.20 19.98 -27.59
C ALA A 150 -8.87 21.21 -28.22
N SER A 151 -8.86 21.30 -29.56
CA SER A 151 -9.61 22.33 -30.29
C SER A 151 -11.09 22.01 -30.34
N ASP A 152 -11.95 23.01 -30.55
CA ASP A 152 -13.40 22.81 -30.71
C ASP A 152 -13.72 21.82 -31.84
N THR A 153 -12.94 21.84 -32.93
CA THR A 153 -13.06 20.88 -34.03
C THR A 153 -12.78 19.45 -33.58
N CYS A 154 -11.78 19.24 -32.72
CA CYS A 154 -11.47 17.93 -32.15
C CYS A 154 -12.62 17.46 -31.24
N LEU A 155 -13.04 18.31 -30.30
CA LEU A 155 -14.15 18.01 -29.37
C LEU A 155 -15.45 17.69 -30.12
N ASN A 156 -15.77 18.42 -31.19
CA ASN A 156 -16.95 18.13 -32.01
C ASN A 156 -16.85 16.79 -32.75
N ARG A 157 -15.66 16.39 -33.21
CA ARG A 157 -15.45 15.07 -33.83
C ARG A 157 -15.55 13.94 -32.81
N VAL A 158 -14.97 14.09 -31.63
CA VAL A 158 -15.14 13.17 -30.50
C VAL A 158 -16.62 13.03 -30.17
N ARG A 159 -17.33 14.17 -30.05
CA ARG A 159 -18.78 14.19 -29.84
C ARG A 159 -19.54 13.40 -30.89
N GLN A 160 -19.26 13.64 -32.17
CA GLN A 160 -19.92 12.94 -33.26
C GLN A 160 -19.60 11.45 -33.26
N PHE A 161 -18.35 11.06 -32.97
CA PHE A 161 -17.91 9.67 -32.96
C PHE A 161 -18.66 8.83 -31.92
N TYR A 162 -18.75 9.31 -30.68
CA TYR A 162 -19.43 8.60 -29.59
C TYR A 162 -20.93 8.89 -29.50
N SER A 163 -21.48 9.80 -30.33
CA SER A 163 -22.94 10.00 -30.43
C SER A 163 -23.67 8.78 -30.99
N THR A 164 -22.97 7.89 -31.68
CA THR A 164 -23.53 6.68 -32.30
C THR A 164 -22.81 5.40 -31.87
N ARG A 165 -21.78 5.50 -31.03
CA ARG A 165 -20.94 4.38 -30.61
C ARG A 165 -20.81 4.35 -29.10
N PRO A 166 -21.05 3.20 -28.45
CA PRO A 166 -20.72 3.05 -27.04
C PRO A 166 -19.21 3.18 -26.83
N PHE A 167 -18.84 3.56 -25.62
CA PHE A 167 -17.46 3.71 -25.18
C PHE A 167 -17.25 2.86 -23.93
N VAL A 168 -16.17 2.07 -23.92
CA VAL A 168 -15.85 1.18 -22.81
C VAL A 168 -14.59 1.71 -22.11
N VAL A 169 -14.69 1.90 -20.81
CA VAL A 169 -13.54 2.20 -19.95
C VAL A 169 -13.21 0.95 -19.12
N PRO A 170 -12.01 0.36 -19.29
CA PRO A 170 -11.59 -0.72 -18.41
C PRO A 170 -11.37 -0.20 -16.99
N ALA A 171 -11.69 -1.04 -16.02
CA ALA A 171 -11.52 -0.80 -14.60
C ALA A 171 -11.16 -2.12 -13.90
N GLN A 172 -10.71 -2.04 -12.67
CA GLN A 172 -10.39 -3.22 -11.87
C GLN A 172 -11.16 -3.20 -10.56
N ARG A 173 -11.60 -4.39 -10.15
CA ARG A 173 -12.20 -4.63 -8.85
C ARG A 173 -11.34 -5.60 -8.06
N ILE A 174 -11.06 -5.25 -6.82
CA ILE A 174 -10.37 -6.12 -5.88
C ILE A 174 -11.40 -6.72 -4.93
N GLU A 175 -11.38 -8.04 -4.79
CA GLU A 175 -12.09 -8.77 -3.73
C GLU A 175 -11.07 -9.39 -2.78
N SER A 176 -11.37 -9.40 -1.48
CA SER A 176 -10.43 -9.87 -0.46
C SER A 176 -10.99 -11.05 0.31
N TRP A 177 -10.16 -12.08 0.47
CA TRP A 177 -10.48 -13.36 1.07
C TRP A 177 -9.42 -13.68 2.14
N ALA A 178 -9.80 -13.59 3.41
CA ALA A 178 -8.92 -14.06 4.49
C ALA A 178 -8.85 -15.59 4.46
N PHE A 179 -7.64 -16.14 4.56
CA PHE A 179 -7.49 -17.58 4.75
C PHE A 179 -8.02 -18.00 6.13
N PRO A 180 -8.49 -19.25 6.31
CA PRO A 180 -9.01 -19.71 7.60
C PRO A 180 -7.95 -19.81 8.71
N SER A 181 -6.69 -20.06 8.33
CA SER A 181 -5.62 -20.34 9.29
C SER A 181 -4.48 -19.32 9.16
N ALA A 182 -4.01 -18.84 10.30
CA ALA A 182 -2.80 -18.02 10.39
C ALA A 182 -1.52 -18.86 10.26
N ALA A 183 -0.38 -18.18 10.20
CA ALA A 183 0.93 -18.83 10.21
C ALA A 183 1.12 -19.68 11.48
N ALA A 184 1.76 -20.83 11.33
CA ALA A 184 2.25 -21.66 12.42
C ALA A 184 3.79 -21.58 12.51
N LEU A 185 4.37 -22.17 13.56
CA LEU A 185 5.84 -22.24 13.73
C LEU A 185 6.57 -22.87 12.53
N THR A 186 5.93 -23.79 11.81
CA THR A 186 6.48 -24.45 10.61
C THR A 186 6.18 -23.69 9.32
N GLY A 187 5.48 -22.56 9.38
CA GLY A 187 5.07 -21.74 8.25
C GLY A 187 3.57 -21.79 7.94
N LEU A 188 3.23 -21.50 6.69
CA LEU A 188 1.89 -21.41 6.15
C LEU A 188 1.52 -22.68 5.40
N ARG A 189 0.36 -23.24 5.72
CA ARG A 189 -0.34 -24.25 4.92
C ARG A 189 -1.83 -24.09 5.18
N THR A 190 -2.51 -23.34 4.31
CA THR A 190 -3.92 -23.01 4.46
C THR A 190 -4.59 -23.02 3.10
N SER A 191 -5.90 -23.25 3.07
CA SER A 191 -6.69 -23.24 1.86
C SER A 191 -8.03 -22.59 2.09
N GLN A 192 -8.53 -21.92 1.04
CA GLN A 192 -9.83 -21.29 1.03
C GLN A 192 -10.55 -21.66 -0.26
N ASN A 193 -11.83 -22.03 -0.14
CA ASN A 193 -12.66 -22.28 -1.31
C ASN A 193 -13.28 -20.97 -1.77
N ILE A 194 -12.91 -20.52 -2.97
CA ILE A 194 -13.44 -19.28 -3.56
C ILE A 194 -13.87 -19.52 -5.01
N PRO A 195 -14.96 -18.89 -5.47
CA PRO A 195 -15.26 -18.81 -6.89
C PRO A 195 -14.31 -17.79 -7.52
N LEU A 196 -13.61 -18.17 -8.58
CA LEU A 196 -12.81 -17.24 -9.39
C LEU A 196 -13.57 -16.94 -10.67
N SER A 197 -13.74 -15.67 -10.98
CA SER A 197 -14.42 -15.22 -12.20
C SER A 197 -13.58 -14.15 -12.87
N HIS A 198 -12.97 -14.48 -14.01
CA HIS A 198 -12.13 -13.56 -14.79
C HIS A 198 -11.03 -12.89 -13.96
N VAL A 199 -10.32 -13.67 -13.12
CA VAL A 199 -9.27 -13.13 -12.25
C VAL A 199 -7.98 -12.95 -13.03
N THR A 200 -7.51 -11.71 -13.19
CA THR A 200 -6.27 -11.39 -13.92
C THR A 200 -5.03 -11.60 -13.04
N ASP A 201 -5.14 -11.20 -11.78
CA ASP A 201 -4.07 -11.21 -10.81
C ASP A 201 -4.58 -11.63 -9.43
N MET A 202 -3.71 -12.28 -8.69
CA MET A 202 -3.90 -12.55 -7.27
C MET A 202 -2.85 -11.80 -6.47
N CYS A 203 -3.24 -11.08 -5.42
CA CYS A 203 -2.32 -10.42 -4.50
C CYS A 203 -2.37 -11.08 -3.11
N LEU A 204 -1.21 -11.34 -2.51
CA LEU A 204 -1.12 -11.81 -1.12
C LEU A 204 -0.64 -10.67 -0.22
N ILE A 205 -1.36 -10.45 0.88
CA ILE A 205 -0.99 -9.51 1.93
C ILE A 205 -0.87 -10.21 3.28
N PHE A 206 0.08 -9.73 4.09
CA PHE A 206 0.53 -10.38 5.33
C PHE A 206 0.34 -9.44 6.53
N PRO A 207 -0.91 -9.23 7.00
CA PRO A 207 -1.17 -8.37 8.15
C PRO A 207 -0.53 -8.89 9.44
N LYS A 208 0.06 -7.99 10.22
CA LYS A 208 0.56 -8.27 11.59
C LYS A 208 -0.42 -7.90 12.69
N ASP A 209 -1.52 -7.26 12.31
CA ASP A 209 -2.61 -6.87 13.19
C ASP A 209 -3.92 -6.92 12.41
N PRO A 210 -5.05 -7.35 13.02
CA PRO A 210 -6.36 -7.31 12.35
C PRO A 210 -6.79 -5.93 11.85
N ARG A 211 -6.16 -4.85 12.36
CA ARG A 211 -6.42 -3.47 11.93
C ARG A 211 -5.63 -3.05 10.70
N CYS A 212 -4.58 -3.78 10.29
CA CYS A 212 -3.78 -3.43 9.11
C CYS A 212 -4.61 -3.52 7.83
N ILE A 213 -4.66 -2.42 7.08
CA ILE A 213 -5.39 -2.27 5.80
C ILE A 213 -4.43 -1.87 4.68
N THR A 214 -3.42 -1.05 4.98
CA THR A 214 -2.46 -0.51 3.99
C THR A 214 -1.01 -0.76 4.35
N CYS A 215 -0.68 -0.98 5.64
CA CYS A 215 0.69 -1.23 6.08
C CYS A 215 0.97 -2.74 6.22
N PHE A 216 1.78 -3.28 5.33
CA PHE A 216 2.17 -4.68 5.24
C PHE A 216 3.66 -4.83 5.04
N GLU A 217 4.25 -5.83 5.70
CA GLU A 217 5.68 -6.08 5.61
C GLU A 217 5.96 -7.44 4.96
N ASN A 218 7.15 -7.57 4.38
CA ASN A 218 7.63 -8.84 3.86
C ASN A 218 7.67 -9.91 4.97
N PRO A 219 6.99 -11.07 4.80
CA PRO A 219 6.97 -12.11 5.82
C PRO A 219 8.32 -12.82 5.99
N CYS A 220 9.27 -12.65 5.05
CA CYS A 220 10.57 -13.34 4.98
C CYS A 220 10.41 -14.87 4.86
N TYR A 221 9.62 -15.31 3.89
CA TYR A 221 9.26 -16.71 3.69
C TYR A 221 9.88 -17.25 2.39
N GLN A 222 10.18 -18.54 2.40
CA GLN A 222 10.67 -19.30 1.25
C GLN A 222 9.71 -20.45 0.92
N ASN A 223 9.89 -21.05 -0.25
CA ASN A 223 8.99 -22.06 -0.79
C ASN A 223 7.53 -21.59 -0.81
N MET A 224 7.34 -20.29 -1.02
CA MET A 224 6.03 -19.67 -1.10
C MET A 224 5.38 -19.98 -2.45
N GLN A 225 4.12 -20.43 -2.41
CA GLN A 225 3.39 -20.72 -3.63
C GLN A 225 1.88 -20.73 -3.38
N VAL A 226 1.12 -20.26 -4.35
CA VAL A 226 -0.32 -20.46 -4.41
C VAL A 226 -0.61 -21.61 -5.37
N SER A 227 -1.46 -22.55 -4.98
CA SER A 227 -1.88 -23.67 -5.82
C SER A 227 -3.39 -23.65 -6.00
N THR A 228 -3.85 -23.72 -7.24
CA THR A 228 -5.27 -23.84 -7.55
C THR A 228 -5.50 -24.50 -8.91
N LEU A 229 -6.62 -25.22 -9.09
CA LEU A 229 -6.91 -26.02 -10.30
C LEU A 229 -5.76 -26.93 -10.76
N GLY A 230 -4.99 -27.48 -9.81
CA GLY A 230 -3.82 -28.33 -10.11
C GLY A 230 -2.64 -27.59 -10.73
N ARG A 231 -2.66 -26.25 -10.75
CA ARG A 231 -1.57 -25.37 -11.20
C ARG A 231 -0.97 -24.60 -10.04
N ASN A 232 0.26 -24.15 -10.19
CA ASN A 232 0.94 -23.32 -9.21
C ASN A 232 1.15 -21.90 -9.75
N PHE A 233 1.12 -20.92 -8.86
CA PHE A 233 1.32 -19.50 -9.15
C PHE A 233 2.40 -18.94 -8.21
N PRO A 234 3.60 -18.59 -8.73
CA PRO A 234 4.11 -18.96 -10.05
C PRO A 234 4.42 -20.47 -10.12
N ASP A 235 4.86 -20.99 -11.27
CA ASP A 235 5.16 -22.43 -11.46
C ASP A 235 6.29 -22.95 -10.57
N PHE A 236 7.14 -22.05 -10.05
CA PHE A 236 8.25 -22.36 -9.15
C PHE A 236 8.00 -21.82 -7.73
N PRO A 237 8.60 -22.43 -6.69
CA PRO A 237 8.52 -21.91 -5.32
C PRO A 237 9.28 -20.58 -5.16
N MET A 238 8.62 -19.57 -4.58
CA MET A 238 9.21 -18.23 -4.35
C MET A 238 9.99 -18.15 -3.03
N ASN A 239 11.04 -17.32 -3.00
CA ASN A 239 11.71 -16.86 -1.78
C ASN A 239 11.64 -15.33 -1.74
N THR A 240 10.95 -14.77 -0.75
CA THR A 240 10.65 -13.33 -0.71
C THR A 240 11.87 -12.44 -0.43
N LEU A 241 13.06 -13.02 -0.27
CA LEU A 241 14.32 -12.29 -0.03
C LEU A 241 15.31 -12.36 -1.19
N ASN A 242 14.99 -13.06 -2.30
CA ASN A 242 15.93 -13.23 -3.40
C ASN A 242 15.69 -12.24 -4.55
N GLU A 243 16.73 -12.03 -5.36
CA GLU A 243 16.68 -11.13 -6.52
C GLU A 243 15.65 -11.58 -7.57
N GLN A 244 15.47 -12.89 -7.75
CA GLN A 244 14.47 -13.44 -8.68
C GLN A 244 13.05 -12.99 -8.31
N PHE A 245 12.71 -13.00 -7.01
CA PHE A 245 11.43 -12.55 -6.51
C PHE A 245 11.26 -11.04 -6.71
N PHE A 246 12.30 -10.24 -6.43
CA PHE A 246 12.29 -8.81 -6.67
C PHE A 246 11.97 -8.47 -8.15
N THR A 247 12.71 -9.04 -9.09
CA THR A 247 12.46 -8.83 -10.54
C THR A 247 11.07 -9.28 -10.94
N MET A 248 10.62 -10.44 -10.44
CA MET A 248 9.29 -10.96 -10.74
C MET A 248 8.18 -10.03 -10.24
N GLN A 249 8.33 -9.42 -9.06
CA GLN A 249 7.33 -8.49 -8.53
C GLN A 249 7.30 -7.17 -9.32
N LEU A 250 8.45 -6.63 -9.73
CA LEU A 250 8.47 -5.45 -10.61
C LEU A 250 7.78 -5.73 -11.95
N GLN A 251 8.09 -6.88 -12.57
CA GLN A 251 7.45 -7.30 -13.81
C GLN A 251 5.94 -7.54 -13.66
N ALA A 252 5.53 -8.21 -12.57
CA ALA A 252 4.12 -8.50 -12.31
C ALA A 252 3.27 -7.23 -12.16
N ASN A 253 3.87 -6.15 -11.66
CA ASN A 253 3.22 -4.85 -11.48
C ASN A 253 3.48 -3.86 -12.64
N ASN A 254 4.14 -4.29 -13.72
CA ASN A 254 4.55 -3.44 -14.86
C ASN A 254 5.46 -2.25 -14.46
N LEU A 255 6.28 -2.41 -13.43
CA LEU A 255 7.22 -1.42 -12.88
C LEU A 255 8.67 -1.67 -13.33
N ASP A 256 8.86 -2.45 -14.40
CA ASP A 256 10.17 -2.85 -14.92
C ASP A 256 10.61 -2.05 -16.16
N ASN A 257 9.76 -1.14 -16.67
CA ASN A 257 9.96 -0.46 -17.96
C ASN A 257 9.71 1.05 -17.91
N ILE A 258 8.53 1.51 -18.33
CA ILE A 258 8.21 2.94 -18.50
C ILE A 258 7.88 3.59 -17.14
N PHE A 259 7.38 2.78 -16.22
CA PHE A 259 6.98 3.20 -14.89
C PHE A 259 8.01 2.70 -13.88
N ASP A 260 8.40 3.59 -12.97
CA ASP A 260 9.31 3.29 -11.88
C ASP A 260 8.51 2.98 -10.61
N ALA A 261 8.99 2.02 -9.82
CA ALA A 261 8.46 1.78 -8.49
C ALA A 261 8.79 2.95 -7.57
N THR A 262 7.96 3.18 -6.54
CA THR A 262 8.33 4.11 -5.48
C THR A 262 9.44 3.49 -4.63
N ASP A 263 10.32 4.33 -4.07
CA ASP A 263 11.38 3.90 -3.15
C ASP A 263 10.83 2.99 -2.03
N GLU A 264 9.66 3.35 -1.47
CA GLU A 264 8.96 2.58 -0.44
C GLU A 264 8.60 1.15 -0.89
N TYR A 265 8.12 0.99 -2.12
CA TYR A 265 7.74 -0.32 -2.65
C TYR A 265 8.99 -1.17 -2.91
N GLU A 266 10.02 -0.60 -3.54
CA GLU A 266 11.30 -1.30 -3.77
C GLU A 266 11.95 -1.73 -2.47
N ASP A 267 12.01 -0.82 -1.49
CA ASP A 267 12.58 -1.08 -0.18
C ASP A 267 11.81 -2.19 0.56
N SER A 268 10.48 -2.24 0.41
CA SER A 268 9.66 -3.32 0.99
C SER A 268 10.01 -4.71 0.45
N LEU A 269 10.46 -4.79 -0.80
CA LEU A 269 10.88 -6.03 -1.45
C LEU A 269 12.33 -6.40 -1.15
N ALA A 270 13.23 -5.41 -1.13
CA ALA A 270 14.67 -5.63 -1.09
C ALA A 270 15.30 -5.56 0.32
N THR A 271 14.69 -4.81 1.25
CA THR A 271 15.30 -4.56 2.56
C THR A 271 15.24 -5.80 3.46
N PRO A 272 16.39 -6.34 3.92
CA PRO A 272 16.39 -7.48 4.83
C PRO A 272 15.75 -7.14 6.18
N ARG A 273 14.87 -8.02 6.69
CA ARG A 273 14.23 -7.86 8.01
C ARG A 273 15.05 -8.44 9.17
N GLY A 274 16.12 -9.16 8.88
CA GLY A 274 16.93 -9.82 9.89
C GLY A 274 17.95 -10.77 9.31
N SER A 275 18.47 -11.62 10.19
CA SER A 275 19.36 -12.73 9.88
C SER A 275 18.96 -13.94 10.70
N ALA A 276 19.70 -15.05 10.56
CA ALA A 276 19.51 -16.24 11.38
C ALA A 276 19.66 -15.98 12.90
N THR A 277 20.23 -14.85 13.33
CA THR A 277 20.53 -14.57 14.74
C THR A 277 19.87 -13.33 15.31
N ARG A 278 19.43 -12.37 14.48
CA ARG A 278 18.83 -11.12 14.97
C ARG A 278 17.83 -10.52 13.97
N ARG A 279 16.90 -9.72 14.49
CA ARG A 279 15.99 -8.88 13.68
C ARG A 279 16.64 -7.52 13.43
N TYR A 280 16.29 -6.89 12.31
CA TYR A 280 16.76 -5.55 11.96
C TYR A 280 15.64 -4.52 12.11
N ASN A 281 16.01 -3.33 12.58
CA ASN A 281 15.14 -2.16 12.51
C ASN A 281 15.35 -1.52 11.14
N PRO A 282 14.29 -1.34 10.33
CA PRO A 282 14.42 -0.73 9.02
C PRO A 282 14.66 0.77 9.18
N ASN A 283 15.64 1.27 8.43
CA ASN A 283 15.98 2.69 8.33
C ASN A 283 15.24 3.39 7.17
N THR A 284 14.34 2.67 6.49
CA THR A 284 13.44 3.16 5.45
C THR A 284 12.03 2.64 5.72
N ASP A 285 11.04 3.13 4.98
CA ASP A 285 9.72 2.54 5.02
C ASP A 285 9.67 1.27 4.15
N ILE A 286 9.11 0.22 4.71
CA ILE A 286 9.01 -1.11 4.09
C ILE A 286 7.58 -1.65 4.20
N THR A 287 6.61 -0.76 4.43
CA THR A 287 5.23 -1.12 4.75
C THR A 287 4.28 -1.18 3.56
N SER A 288 4.80 -1.06 2.33
CA SER A 288 4.06 -1.28 1.08
C SER A 288 4.21 -2.69 0.49
N PHE A 289 4.50 -3.71 1.31
CA PHE A 289 4.74 -5.06 0.79
C PHE A 289 3.45 -5.81 0.42
N PHE A 290 3.40 -6.36 -0.78
CA PHE A 290 2.43 -7.36 -1.21
C PHE A 290 3.05 -8.25 -2.28
N ILE A 291 2.47 -9.43 -2.50
CA ILE A 291 2.92 -10.34 -3.57
C ILE A 291 1.88 -10.38 -4.67
N THR A 292 2.20 -9.88 -5.85
CA THR A 292 1.39 -10.03 -7.08
C THR A 292 1.72 -11.34 -7.77
N LEU A 293 0.69 -12.07 -8.16
CA LEU A 293 0.73 -13.33 -8.88
C LEU A 293 -0.15 -13.20 -10.13
N GLN A 294 0.49 -13.05 -11.29
CA GLN A 294 -0.21 -12.97 -12.57
C GLN A 294 -0.87 -14.31 -12.86
N CYS A 295 -2.19 -14.28 -13.07
CA CYS A 295 -2.96 -15.45 -13.50
C CYS A 295 -2.98 -15.55 -15.03
N GLU A 296 -2.88 -14.41 -15.71
CA GLU A 296 -2.79 -14.33 -17.15
C GLU A 296 -1.43 -14.80 -17.67
N ARG A 297 -1.44 -15.57 -18.76
CA ARG A 297 -0.21 -15.98 -19.45
C ARG A 297 0.11 -14.95 -20.51
N ASN A 298 1.26 -14.29 -20.38
CA ASN A 298 1.87 -13.54 -21.46
C ASN A 298 2.39 -14.52 -22.54
N SER A 299 1.50 -15.03 -23.39
CA SER A 299 1.87 -15.93 -24.48
C SER A 299 2.18 -15.14 -25.76
N ASN A 300 3.46 -14.87 -26.00
CA ASN A 300 4.03 -14.56 -27.32
C ASN A 300 3.22 -13.55 -28.18
N GLY A 301 2.82 -12.42 -27.61
CA GLY A 301 2.25 -11.30 -28.37
C GLY A 301 0.75 -11.40 -28.69
N ALA A 302 0.04 -12.40 -28.17
CA ALA A 302 -1.42 -12.39 -28.09
C ALA A 302 -1.82 -12.32 -26.61
N LEU A 303 -2.31 -11.16 -26.18
CA LEU A 303 -2.98 -11.00 -24.89
C LEU A 303 -4.35 -11.67 -25.02
N THR A 304 -4.45 -12.94 -24.62
CA THR A 304 -5.75 -13.59 -24.41
C THR A 304 -6.24 -13.26 -23.01
N PHE A 305 -7.14 -12.28 -22.93
CA PHE A 305 -7.80 -11.79 -21.72
C PHE A 305 -8.94 -12.71 -21.31
N ASP A 306 -8.62 -13.91 -20.82
CA ASP A 306 -9.64 -14.82 -20.26
C ASP A 306 -9.55 -14.95 -18.74
N GLY A 307 -8.51 -14.38 -18.10
CA GLY A 307 -8.26 -14.52 -16.67
C GLY A 307 -8.33 -15.98 -16.17
N LEU A 308 -8.34 -16.15 -14.85
CA LEU A 308 -8.67 -17.43 -14.21
C LEU A 308 -10.17 -17.44 -13.91
N ASP A 309 -10.93 -18.24 -14.65
CA ASP A 309 -12.37 -18.42 -14.46
C ASP A 309 -12.73 -19.88 -14.12
N THR A 310 -13.67 -20.01 -13.18
CA THR A 310 -14.20 -21.27 -12.66
C THR A 310 -15.68 -21.43 -12.95
N GLN A 311 -16.30 -20.49 -13.67
CA GLN A 311 -17.71 -20.52 -14.02
C GLN A 311 -18.61 -20.65 -12.78
N ASN A 312 -18.32 -19.85 -11.75
CA ASN A 312 -18.99 -19.85 -10.45
C ASN A 312 -18.82 -21.13 -9.61
N GLN A 313 -17.89 -22.02 -9.96
CA GLN A 313 -17.57 -23.16 -9.11
C GLN A 313 -16.58 -22.77 -8.01
N ASN A 314 -16.88 -23.16 -6.78
CA ASN A 314 -15.94 -22.98 -5.69
C ASN A 314 -14.74 -23.93 -5.87
N ILE A 315 -13.55 -23.35 -5.98
CA ILE A 315 -12.31 -24.10 -6.08
C ILE A 315 -11.42 -23.83 -4.88
N SER A 316 -10.60 -24.81 -4.50
CA SER A 316 -9.61 -24.63 -3.45
C SER A 316 -8.45 -23.80 -3.98
N VAL A 317 -8.17 -22.69 -3.30
CA VAL A 317 -6.93 -21.93 -3.44
C VAL A 317 -6.08 -22.20 -2.21
N GLU A 318 -4.92 -22.82 -2.39
CA GLU A 318 -4.02 -23.22 -1.32
C GLU A 318 -2.82 -22.29 -1.26
N LEU A 319 -2.50 -21.78 -0.08
CA LEU A 319 -1.28 -21.02 0.19
C LEU A 319 -0.33 -21.87 1.03
N ARG A 320 0.91 -22.01 0.55
CA ARG A 320 2.01 -22.60 1.31
C ARG A 320 3.22 -21.68 1.37
N GLY A 321 4.02 -21.84 2.42
CA GLY A 321 5.29 -21.16 2.61
C GLY A 321 5.95 -21.54 3.93
N MET A 322 7.25 -21.39 4.05
CA MET A 322 7.99 -21.66 5.29
C MET A 322 8.88 -20.46 5.65
N PRO A 323 9.04 -20.12 6.93
CA PRO A 323 9.87 -18.99 7.32
C PRO A 323 11.34 -19.24 6.95
N VAL A 324 12.01 -18.21 6.43
CA VAL A 324 13.47 -18.24 6.20
C VAL A 324 14.22 -18.26 7.53
N TYR A 325 13.74 -17.51 8.53
CA TYR A 325 14.29 -17.46 9.88
C TYR A 325 13.30 -18.03 10.88
N GLN A 326 13.74 -18.94 11.76
CA GLN A 326 12.87 -19.66 12.69
C GLN A 326 13.02 -19.17 14.14
N GLY A 327 12.02 -19.45 14.97
CA GLY A 327 12.04 -19.13 16.40
C GLY A 327 11.92 -17.62 16.65
N ALA A 328 12.69 -17.09 17.60
CA ALA A 328 12.59 -15.69 18.02
C ALA A 328 12.87 -14.67 16.91
N VAL A 329 13.54 -15.06 15.82
CA VAL A 329 13.87 -14.19 14.68
C VAL A 329 12.84 -14.22 13.55
N ASP A 330 11.80 -15.06 13.62
CA ASP A 330 10.68 -15.04 12.66
C ASP A 330 9.85 -13.76 12.87
N THR A 331 10.01 -12.79 11.95
CA THR A 331 9.39 -11.46 12.08
C THR A 331 7.91 -11.41 11.72
N TYR A 332 7.38 -12.44 11.05
CA TYR A 332 5.98 -12.52 10.70
C TYR A 332 5.19 -13.28 11.77
N TYR A 333 5.65 -14.48 12.16
CA TYR A 333 4.96 -15.30 13.16
C TYR A 333 5.02 -14.68 14.56
N ASN A 334 6.17 -14.13 14.95
CA ASN A 334 6.36 -13.47 16.24
C ASN A 334 6.34 -11.95 16.04
N VAL A 335 5.14 -11.36 15.99
CA VAL A 335 4.93 -9.94 15.66
C VAL A 335 5.60 -9.02 16.67
N ASP A 336 5.44 -9.31 17.96
CA ASP A 336 6.04 -8.54 19.05
C ASP A 336 6.69 -9.45 20.11
N THR A 337 7.33 -8.82 21.09
CA THR A 337 7.97 -9.51 22.22
C THR A 337 6.97 -10.02 23.27
N ASN A 338 5.69 -9.66 23.17
CA ASN A 338 4.63 -10.07 24.09
C ASN A 338 3.92 -11.35 23.64
N GLY A 339 4.42 -12.01 22.59
CA GLY A 339 3.84 -13.25 22.06
C GLY A 339 2.64 -13.03 21.14
N LYS A 340 2.51 -11.83 20.55
CA LYS A 340 1.48 -11.59 19.53
C LYS A 340 1.81 -12.35 18.24
N HIS A 341 0.80 -13.03 17.72
CA HIS A 341 0.83 -13.72 16.44
C HIS A 341 0.01 -12.98 15.38
N PRO A 342 0.34 -13.12 14.08
CA PRO A 342 -0.37 -12.41 13.02
C PRO A 342 -1.76 -13.01 12.81
N PRO A 343 -2.74 -12.22 12.32
CA PRO A 343 -3.94 -12.76 11.71
C PRO A 343 -3.62 -13.61 10.46
N PRO A 344 -4.61 -14.34 9.92
CA PRO A 344 -4.43 -15.05 8.65
C PRO A 344 -4.00 -14.12 7.51
N PRO A 345 -3.14 -14.60 6.59
CA PRO A 345 -2.91 -13.89 5.34
C PRO A 345 -4.21 -13.67 4.59
N VAL A 346 -4.23 -12.66 3.73
CA VAL A 346 -5.38 -12.36 2.88
C VAL A 346 -4.96 -12.50 1.43
N LEU A 347 -5.81 -13.21 0.67
CA LEU A 347 -5.75 -13.28 -0.78
C LEU A 347 -6.68 -12.22 -1.35
N CYS A 348 -6.15 -11.35 -2.19
CA CYS A 348 -6.92 -10.42 -2.99
C CYS A 348 -7.01 -10.97 -4.42
N THR A 349 -8.20 -11.05 -4.99
CA THR A 349 -8.40 -11.37 -6.40
C THR A 349 -8.71 -10.10 -7.16
N VAL A 350 -7.98 -9.85 -8.24
CA VAL A 350 -8.18 -8.72 -9.14
C VAL A 350 -9.02 -9.19 -10.32
N HIS A 351 -10.14 -8.52 -10.52
CA HIS A 351 -11.09 -8.81 -11.59
C HIS A 351 -11.12 -7.64 -12.55
N ASP A 352 -11.09 -7.94 -13.84
CA ASP A 352 -11.40 -6.95 -14.86
C ASP A 352 -12.89 -6.61 -14.82
N THR A 353 -13.17 -5.32 -14.87
CA THR A 353 -14.53 -4.76 -14.87
C THR A 353 -14.58 -3.61 -15.85
N PHE A 354 -15.77 -3.22 -16.27
CA PHE A 354 -15.92 -2.26 -17.36
C PHE A 354 -16.97 -1.22 -17.04
N TRP A 355 -16.70 0.02 -17.43
CA TRP A 355 -17.72 1.06 -17.47
C TRP A 355 -18.13 1.29 -18.92
N LEU A 356 -19.39 0.99 -19.21
CA LEU A 356 -19.98 1.18 -20.53
C LEU A 356 -20.73 2.50 -20.54
N PHE A 357 -20.31 3.39 -21.41
CA PHE A 357 -20.97 4.65 -21.67
C PHE A 357 -21.72 4.54 -23.00
N THR A 358 -23.02 4.81 -22.98
CA THR A 358 -23.84 4.75 -24.19
C THR A 358 -24.60 6.05 -24.40
N PRO A 359 -24.75 6.54 -25.64
CA PRO A 359 -25.59 7.70 -25.94
C PRO A 359 -27.09 7.36 -25.92
N ASN A 360 -27.45 6.07 -25.80
CA ASN A 360 -28.83 5.60 -25.82
C ASN A 360 -29.62 6.17 -24.63
N ASN A 361 -30.92 6.39 -24.81
CA ASN A 361 -31.84 6.89 -23.78
C ASN A 361 -31.42 8.22 -23.10
N GLY A 362 -30.65 9.07 -23.78
CA GLY A 362 -30.18 10.35 -23.24
C GLY A 362 -28.86 10.28 -22.49
N GLY A 363 -28.12 9.18 -22.62
CA GLY A 363 -26.83 8.94 -21.96
C GLY A 363 -26.98 7.96 -20.79
N SER A 364 -26.37 6.77 -20.89
CA SER A 364 -26.21 5.83 -19.77
C SER A 364 -24.74 5.59 -19.45
N CYS A 365 -24.49 5.20 -18.19
CA CYS A 365 -23.19 4.79 -17.69
C CYS A 365 -23.43 3.56 -16.80
N ASP A 366 -23.02 2.40 -17.30
CA ASP A 366 -23.31 1.09 -16.72
C ASP A 366 -22.00 0.43 -16.26
N TYR A 367 -21.97 -0.07 -15.01
CA TYR A 367 -20.82 -0.78 -14.47
C TYR A 367 -21.01 -2.29 -14.63
N ASP A 368 -20.22 -2.90 -15.51
CA ASP A 368 -20.24 -4.33 -15.78
C ASP A 368 -19.14 -5.04 -14.99
N THR A 369 -19.56 -6.09 -14.28
CA THR A 369 -18.66 -6.94 -13.51
C THR A 369 -18.90 -8.42 -13.76
N THR A 370 -19.63 -8.75 -14.82
CA THR A 370 -20.12 -10.10 -15.11
C THR A 370 -19.56 -10.66 -16.40
N HIS A 371 -19.33 -9.79 -17.39
CA HIS A 371 -18.89 -10.19 -18.71
C HIS A 371 -17.37 -10.10 -18.87
N SER A 372 -16.82 -10.93 -19.76
CA SER A 372 -15.42 -10.84 -20.17
C SER A 372 -15.18 -9.63 -21.09
N PHE A 373 -13.91 -9.30 -21.32
CA PHE A 373 -13.54 -8.23 -22.26
C PHE A 373 -14.16 -8.44 -23.65
N ASP A 374 -14.03 -9.65 -24.21
CA ASP A 374 -14.53 -9.97 -25.55
C ASP A 374 -16.06 -9.88 -25.63
N GLU A 375 -16.76 -10.26 -24.57
CA GLU A 375 -18.23 -10.12 -24.49
C GLU A 375 -18.64 -8.65 -24.45
N VAL A 376 -17.98 -7.82 -23.65
CA VAL A 376 -18.26 -6.38 -23.55
C VAL A 376 -17.96 -5.68 -24.89
N ILE A 377 -16.81 -5.97 -25.51
CA ILE A 377 -16.48 -5.41 -26.83
C ILE A 377 -17.43 -5.92 -27.91
N GLY A 378 -17.83 -7.19 -27.86
CA GLY A 378 -18.83 -7.77 -28.75
C GLY A 378 -20.18 -7.04 -28.66
N GLN A 379 -20.64 -6.71 -27.46
CA GLN A 379 -21.88 -5.93 -27.25
C GLN A 379 -21.79 -4.51 -27.82
N VAL A 380 -20.59 -3.91 -27.82
CA VAL A 380 -20.37 -2.53 -28.27
C VAL A 380 -20.12 -2.42 -29.78
N THR A 381 -19.65 -3.50 -30.41
CA THR A 381 -19.31 -3.54 -31.84
C THR A 381 -20.38 -4.20 -32.72
N ALA A 382 -21.31 -4.95 -32.13
CA ALA A 382 -22.51 -5.48 -32.79
C ALA A 382 -23.55 -4.39 -33.07
#